data_AF-A0AAV6MK61-F1
#
_entry.id   AF-A0AAV6MK61-F1
#
_cell.length_a   1.000
_cell.length_b   1.000
_cell.length_c   1.000
_cell.angle_alpha   90.00
_cell.angle_beta   90.00
_cell.angle_gamma   90.00
#
_symmetry.space_group_name_H-M   'P 1'
#
loop_
_entity.id
_entity.type
_entity.pdbx_description
1 polymer ?
#
loop_
_entity_poly.entity_id
_entity_poly.type
_entity_poly.pdbx_seq_one_letter_code
_entity_poly.pdbx_strand_id
1 'polypeptide(L)'
;MENCTCWQNAGEEDKNVEIKMKTFGPEDQRTPIFVVVNACSSRDYTDNIVGVCFVGQDVTCQKVFMDKFISIQGDYKAIVHSPNPLIPPIFASDDNTCCSEWNTAMEKLTGWSKEEIIGKMLVGEVFGVVVD
;
A
#
# COMPACT_ATOMS: atom_id res chain seq x y z
N MET A 1 3.59 24.89 -4.61
CA MET A 1 4.20 25.38 -5.85
C MET A 1 4.70 26.79 -5.57
N GLU A 2 5.96 26.90 -5.15
CA GLU A 2 6.82 28.08 -5.24
C GLU A 2 8.25 27.54 -5.05
N ASN A 3 9.05 27.69 -6.10
CA ASN A 3 10.27 26.94 -6.34
C ASN A 3 11.41 27.42 -5.43
N CYS A 4 12.02 26.52 -4.66
CA CYS A 4 13.37 26.75 -4.12
C CYS A 4 14.36 26.77 -5.29
N THR A 5 14.75 27.96 -5.71
CA THR A 5 15.68 28.25 -6.80
C THR A 5 17.15 28.00 -6.39
N CYS A 6 17.51 26.77 -5.99
CA CYS A 6 18.90 26.40 -5.69
C CYS A 6 19.63 25.67 -6.84
N TRP A 7 19.06 25.60 -8.04
CA TRP A 7 19.61 24.85 -9.18
C TRP A 7 20.72 25.54 -9.97
N GLN A 8 21.46 26.49 -9.40
CA GLN A 8 22.65 27.05 -10.05
C GLN A 8 23.89 26.81 -9.21
N ASN A 9 24.26 25.53 -9.09
CA ASN A 9 25.62 25.02 -9.26
C ASN A 9 25.63 23.56 -8.81
N ALA A 10 26.34 22.72 -9.57
CA ALA A 10 26.42 21.27 -9.45
C ALA A 10 26.80 20.77 -8.04
N GLY A 11 25.83 20.69 -7.13
CA GLY A 11 25.98 20.07 -5.82
C GLY A 11 25.51 18.61 -5.87
N GLU A 12 26.21 17.73 -5.17
CA GLU A 12 25.75 16.37 -4.89
C GLU A 12 24.50 16.44 -3.99
N GLU A 13 23.41 15.81 -4.42
CA GLU A 13 22.11 15.83 -3.75
C GLU A 13 21.84 14.46 -3.14
N ASP A 14 21.54 14.41 -1.84
CA ASP A 14 20.95 13.23 -1.22
C ASP A 14 19.44 13.46 -1.11
N LYS A 15 18.68 12.62 -1.83
CA LYS A 15 17.25 12.81 -2.07
C LYS A 15 16.44 11.72 -1.40
N ASN A 16 15.32 12.13 -0.83
CA ASN A 16 14.26 11.29 -0.29
C ASN A 16 14.67 10.45 0.93
N VAL A 17 15.46 11.04 1.84
CA VAL A 17 15.78 10.37 3.11
C VAL A 17 14.55 10.39 4.00
N GLU A 18 13.97 9.23 4.26
CA GLU A 18 12.81 9.10 5.15
C GLU A 18 13.23 9.06 6.61
N ILE A 19 12.69 9.97 7.41
CA ILE A 19 12.96 10.06 8.85
C ILE A 19 11.65 9.86 9.62
N LYS A 20 11.68 8.93 10.57
CA LYS A 20 10.58 8.70 11.52
C LYS A 20 10.87 9.47 12.81
N MET A 21 10.07 10.48 13.11
CA MET A 21 10.22 11.33 14.28
C MET A 21 9.17 11.00 15.34
N LYS A 22 9.56 11.17 16.61
CA LYS A 22 8.64 11.12 17.75
C LYS A 22 8.25 12.54 18.13
N THR A 23 6.99 12.76 18.43
CA THR A 23 6.50 14.01 19.02
C THR A 23 6.81 14.03 20.52
N PHE A 24 7.15 15.20 21.06
CA PHE A 24 7.37 15.42 22.49
C PHE A 24 6.46 16.57 22.95
N GLY A 25 5.53 16.30 23.86
CA GLY A 25 4.57 17.27 24.38
C GLY A 25 3.63 16.68 25.42
N PRO A 26 2.88 17.52 26.16
CA PRO A 26 1.96 17.06 27.22
C PRO A 26 0.81 16.19 26.68
N GLU A 27 0.47 16.31 25.39
CA GLU A 27 -0.30 15.31 24.67
C GLU A 27 0.65 14.23 24.15
N ASP A 28 1.00 13.30 25.04
CA ASP A 28 1.83 12.13 24.77
C ASP A 28 1.05 11.11 23.91
N GLN A 29 0.61 11.55 22.73
CA GLN A 29 0.00 10.69 21.73
C GLN A 29 1.09 10.20 20.78
N ARG A 30 1.41 8.92 20.98
CA ARG A 30 2.30 7.98 20.27
C ARG A 30 2.29 8.00 18.73
N THR A 31 1.70 8.97 18.04
CA THR A 31 1.63 9.00 16.58
C THR A 31 2.99 9.43 16.01
N PRO A 32 3.74 8.53 15.36
CA PRO A 32 4.99 8.90 14.71
C PRO A 32 4.70 9.84 13.53
N ILE A 33 5.54 10.85 13.36
CA ILE A 33 5.52 11.73 12.19
C ILE A 33 6.57 11.20 11.21
N PHE A 34 6.19 11.07 9.95
CA PHE A 34 7.07 10.67 8.87
C PHE A 34 7.42 11.90 8.04
N VAL A 35 8.71 12.21 7.95
CA VAL A 35 9.22 13.34 7.20
C VAL A 35 10.16 12.83 6.13
N VAL A 36 9.95 13.25 4.87
CA VAL A 36 10.93 13.07 3.80
C VAL A 36 11.83 14.29 3.81
N VAL A 37 13.13 14.08 3.95
CA VAL A 37 14.14 15.14 3.95
C VAL A 37 14.98 15.06 2.68
N ASN A 38 15.09 16.19 2.01
CA ASN A 38 16.03 16.41 0.92
C ASN A 38 17.12 17.37 1.39
N ALA A 39 18.38 17.03 1.14
CA ALA A 39 19.52 17.87 1.49
C ALA A 39 20.29 18.26 0.23
N CYS A 40 20.66 19.53 0.13
CA CYS A 40 21.47 20.05 -0.97
C CYS A 40 22.59 20.94 -0.42
N SER A 41 23.83 20.72 -0.87
CA SER A 41 24.96 21.57 -0.53
C SER A 41 25.12 22.67 -1.59
N SER A 42 25.24 23.92 -1.13
CA SER A 42 25.55 25.07 -1.98
C SER A 42 27.05 25.28 -2.01
N ARG A 43 27.60 25.49 -3.21
CA ARG A 43 29.04 25.69 -3.44
C ARG A 43 29.32 27.02 -4.13
N ASP A 44 30.45 27.63 -3.81
CA ASP A 44 30.95 28.80 -4.53
C ASP A 44 31.55 28.43 -5.90
N TYR A 45 32.02 29.43 -6.64
CA TYR A 45 32.64 29.25 -7.96
C TYR A 45 34.00 28.51 -7.90
N THR A 46 34.55 28.30 -6.70
CA THR A 46 35.77 27.53 -6.44
C THR A 46 35.49 26.14 -5.87
N ASP A 47 34.23 25.68 -5.94
CA ASP A 47 33.77 24.37 -5.46
C ASP A 47 33.82 24.17 -3.93
N ASN A 48 34.01 25.25 -3.16
CA ASN A 48 33.96 25.18 -1.70
C ASN A 48 32.52 25.21 -1.20
N ILE A 49 32.21 24.38 -0.19
CA ILE A 49 30.87 24.35 0.44
C ILE A 49 30.66 25.65 1.22
N VAL A 50 29.68 26.43 0.80
CA VAL A 50 29.29 27.70 1.45
C VAL A 50 28.02 27.59 2.27
N GLY A 51 27.25 26.51 2.12
CA GLY A 51 26.04 26.27 2.90
C GLY A 51 25.37 24.95 2.60
N VAL A 52 24.40 24.58 3.45
CA VAL A 52 23.56 23.38 3.27
C VAL A 52 22.10 23.79 3.45
N CYS A 53 21.25 23.33 2.55
CA CYS A 53 19.80 23.51 2.59
C CYS A 53 19.13 22.17 2.88
N PHE A 54 18.13 22.18 3.76
CA PHE A 54 17.29 21.03 4.08
C PHE A 54 15.83 21.36 3.81
N VAL A 55 15.15 20.48 3.09
CA VAL A 55 13.70 20.56 2.87
C VAL A 55 13.07 19.33 3.50
N GLY A 56 12.34 19.53 4.59
CA GLY A 56 11.55 18.48 5.25
C GLY A 56 10.09 18.58 4.84
N GLN A 57 9.55 17.53 4.24
CA GLN A 57 8.13 17.40 3.91
C GLN A 57 7.48 16.38 4.83
N ASP A 58 6.45 16.80 5.57
CA ASP A 58 5.61 15.89 6.33
C ASP A 58 4.76 15.03 5.37
N VAL A 59 4.96 13.73 5.42
CA VAL A 59 4.25 12.72 4.62
C VAL A 59 3.44 11.77 5.50
N THR A 60 3.22 12.10 6.77
CA THR A 60 2.54 11.26 7.76
C THR A 60 1.16 10.84 7.29
N CYS A 61 0.37 11.78 6.77
CA CYS A 61 -0.95 11.49 6.24
C CYS A 61 -0.89 10.47 5.10
N GLN A 62 -0.01 10.69 4.12
CA GLN A 62 0.16 9.82 2.97
C GLN A 62 0.60 8.41 3.38
N LYS A 63 1.55 8.29 4.32
CA LYS A 63 1.98 6.99 4.84
C LYS A 63 0.89 6.27 5.60
N VAL A 64 0.15 6.95 6.48
CA VAL A 64 -0.95 6.31 7.23
C VAL A 64 -2.05 5.81 6.29
N PHE A 65 -2.39 6.55 5.23
CA PHE A 65 -3.36 6.07 4.23
C PHE A 65 -2.83 4.88 3.43
N MET A 66 -1.57 4.93 3.02
CA MET A 66 -0.95 3.85 2.26
C MET A 66 -0.77 2.59 3.11
N ASP A 67 -0.35 2.71 4.37
CA ASP A 67 -0.22 1.58 5.31
C ASP A 67 -1.58 0.93 5.58
N LYS A 68 -2.64 1.72 5.75
CA LYS A 68 -4.02 1.18 5.88
C LYS A 68 -4.47 0.47 4.61
N PHE A 69 -4.13 0.99 3.44
CA PHE A 69 -4.49 0.37 2.17
C PHE A 69 -3.72 -0.94 1.96
N ILE A 70 -2.41 -0.94 2.26
CA ILE A 70 -1.55 -2.11 2.19
C ILE A 70 -1.97 -3.16 3.22
N SER A 71 -2.33 -2.78 4.44
CA SER A 71 -2.79 -3.73 5.46
C SER A 71 -4.12 -4.36 5.06
N ILE A 72 -5.08 -3.59 4.56
CA ILE A 72 -6.38 -4.13 4.12
C ILE A 72 -6.20 -5.08 2.91
N GLN A 73 -5.38 -4.71 1.94
CA GLN A 73 -5.08 -5.57 0.78
C GLN A 73 -4.28 -6.82 1.16
N GLY A 74 -3.31 -6.66 2.06
CA GLY A 74 -2.45 -7.74 2.57
C GLY A 74 -3.22 -8.74 3.41
N ASP A 75 -4.00 -8.27 4.38
CA ASP A 75 -4.80 -9.11 5.28
C ASP A 75 -5.93 -9.82 4.53
N TYR A 76 -6.59 -9.15 3.58
CA TYR A 76 -7.61 -9.76 2.72
C TYR A 76 -7.03 -10.91 1.90
N LYS A 77 -5.93 -10.69 1.18
CA LYS A 77 -5.26 -11.72 0.38
C LYS A 77 -4.68 -12.83 1.27
N ALA A 78 -4.16 -12.49 2.44
CA ALA A 78 -3.61 -13.46 3.39
C ALA A 78 -4.68 -14.33 4.05
N ILE A 79 -5.95 -13.94 4.05
CA ILE A 79 -7.04 -14.78 4.56
C ILE A 79 -7.70 -15.53 3.40
N VAL A 80 -8.15 -14.81 2.37
CA VAL A 80 -8.91 -15.42 1.27
C VAL A 80 -8.02 -16.29 0.39
N HIS A 81 -6.73 -16.00 0.22
CA HIS A 81 -5.83 -16.83 -0.60
C HIS A 81 -4.80 -17.59 0.22
N SER A 82 -4.98 -17.68 1.54
CA SER A 82 -4.11 -18.53 2.35
C SER A 82 -4.45 -20.00 2.15
N PRO A 83 -3.44 -20.86 1.94
CA PRO A 83 -3.64 -22.30 1.81
C PRO A 83 -3.93 -22.99 3.16
N ASN A 84 -4.07 -22.22 4.25
CA ASN A 84 -4.33 -22.73 5.60
C ASN A 84 -5.65 -23.54 5.62
N PRO A 85 -5.62 -24.84 5.97
CA PRO A 85 -6.80 -25.69 5.98
C PRO A 85 -7.87 -25.30 7.02
N LEU A 86 -7.55 -24.43 7.98
CA LEU A 86 -8.53 -23.90 8.94
C LEU A 86 -9.49 -22.87 8.32
N ILE A 87 -9.15 -22.32 7.16
CA ILE A 87 -9.99 -21.34 6.47
C ILE A 87 -11.07 -22.10 5.70
N PRO A 88 -12.36 -21.83 5.95
CA PRO A 88 -13.44 -22.55 5.29
C PRO A 88 -13.48 -22.22 3.79
N PRO A 89 -14.16 -23.03 2.97
CA PRO A 89 -14.47 -22.69 1.58
C PRO A 89 -15.26 -21.37 1.53
N ILE A 90 -14.72 -20.37 0.82
CA ILE A 90 -15.29 -19.02 0.70
C ILE A 90 -15.35 -18.67 -0.79
N PHE A 91 -16.50 -18.14 -1.20
CA PHE A 91 -16.71 -17.51 -2.49
C PHE A 91 -17.54 -16.23 -2.33
N ALA A 92 -17.49 -15.35 -3.32
CA ALA A 92 -18.34 -14.16 -3.39
C ALA A 92 -18.84 -13.96 -4.82
N SER A 93 -19.96 -13.25 -4.94
CA SER A 93 -20.50 -12.79 -6.22
C SER A 93 -20.57 -11.28 -6.29
N ASP A 94 -20.52 -10.76 -7.51
CA ASP A 94 -20.88 -9.39 -7.82
C ASP A 94 -22.40 -9.19 -7.92
N ASP A 95 -22.82 -7.96 -8.28
CA ASP A 95 -24.23 -7.59 -8.46
C ASP A 95 -24.93 -8.38 -9.57
N ASN A 96 -24.18 -8.97 -10.51
CA ASN A 96 -24.70 -9.79 -11.60
C ASN A 96 -24.71 -11.29 -11.25
N THR A 97 -24.44 -11.65 -9.98
CA THR A 97 -24.29 -13.02 -9.50
C THR A 97 -23.11 -13.78 -10.12
N CYS A 98 -22.19 -13.07 -10.77
CA CYS A 98 -20.96 -13.63 -11.30
C CYS A 98 -19.93 -13.78 -10.19
N CYS A 99 -19.17 -14.88 -10.21
CA CYS A 99 -18.17 -15.16 -9.19
C CYS A 99 -17.08 -14.08 -9.20
N SER A 100 -16.95 -13.36 -8.10
CA SER A 100 -15.90 -12.37 -7.88
C SER A 100 -14.76 -12.91 -7.03
N GLU A 101 -15.00 -13.93 -6.22
CA GLU A 101 -13.97 -14.58 -5.40
C GLU A 101 -14.15 -16.08 -5.27
N TRP A 102 -13.02 -16.78 -5.24
CA TRP A 102 -12.92 -18.23 -5.07
C TRP A 102 -11.63 -18.52 -4.32
N ASN A 103 -11.72 -18.99 -3.07
CA ASN A 103 -10.53 -19.26 -2.26
C ASN A 103 -9.92 -20.65 -2.51
N THR A 104 -8.70 -20.86 -2.01
CA THR A 104 -7.99 -22.14 -2.13
C THR A 104 -8.75 -23.31 -1.49
N ALA A 105 -9.57 -23.05 -0.46
CA ALA A 105 -10.42 -24.08 0.13
C ALA A 105 -11.57 -24.50 -0.81
N MET A 106 -12.14 -23.58 -1.59
CA MET A 106 -13.11 -23.88 -2.65
C MET A 106 -12.48 -24.68 -3.78
N GLU A 107 -11.25 -24.34 -4.19
CA GLU A 107 -10.52 -25.13 -5.20
C GLU A 107 -10.32 -26.58 -4.75
N LYS A 108 -9.95 -26.78 -3.47
CA LYS A 108 -9.81 -28.11 -2.88
C LYS A 108 -11.13 -28.85 -2.73
N LEU A 109 -12.21 -28.13 -2.40
CA LEU A 109 -13.54 -28.72 -2.19
C LEU A 109 -14.18 -29.17 -3.52
N THR A 110 -14.09 -28.32 -4.54
CA THR A 110 -14.81 -28.49 -5.82
C THR A 110 -13.96 -29.11 -6.91
N GLY A 111 -12.63 -28.95 -6.83
CA GLY A 111 -11.68 -29.36 -7.88
C GLY A 111 -11.51 -28.33 -9.00
N TRP A 112 -12.22 -27.20 -8.96
CA TRP A 112 -12.12 -26.13 -9.95
C TRP A 112 -11.18 -25.02 -9.50
N SER A 113 -10.31 -24.57 -10.40
CA SER A 113 -9.39 -23.47 -10.10
C SER A 113 -10.13 -22.13 -10.05
N LYS A 114 -9.58 -21.17 -9.31
CA LYS A 114 -10.09 -19.79 -9.27
C LYS A 114 -10.25 -19.23 -10.69
N GLU A 115 -9.27 -19.44 -11.57
CA GLU A 115 -9.26 -18.93 -12.94
C GLU A 115 -10.40 -19.51 -13.79
N GLU A 116 -10.85 -20.72 -13.48
CA GLU A 116 -11.96 -21.36 -14.19
C GLU A 116 -13.32 -20.82 -13.78
N ILE A 117 -13.46 -20.26 -12.57
CA ILE A 117 -14.76 -19.90 -11.99
C ILE A 117 -14.98 -18.39 -11.95
N ILE A 118 -13.93 -17.59 -11.78
CA ILE A 118 -14.05 -16.14 -11.73
C ILE A 118 -14.73 -15.61 -13.01
N GLY A 119 -15.76 -14.79 -12.82
CA GLY A 119 -16.57 -14.20 -13.89
C GLY A 119 -17.72 -15.08 -14.41
N LYS A 120 -17.83 -16.34 -13.99
CA LYS A 120 -18.98 -17.20 -14.33
C LYS A 120 -20.17 -16.96 -13.41
N MET A 121 -21.38 -17.16 -13.91
CA MET A 121 -22.59 -17.03 -13.12
C MET A 121 -22.65 -18.14 -12.07
N LEU A 122 -22.69 -17.76 -10.79
CA LEU A 122 -22.72 -18.75 -9.72
C LEU A 122 -23.97 -19.61 -9.77
N VAL A 123 -25.11 -19.01 -10.09
CA VAL A 123 -26.37 -19.72 -10.25
C VAL A 123 -26.50 -20.19 -11.70
N GLY A 124 -26.78 -21.49 -11.89
CA GLY A 124 -26.95 -22.10 -13.21
C GLY A 124 -25.67 -22.66 -13.79
N GLU A 125 -24.59 -21.87 -13.89
CA GLU A 125 -23.33 -22.36 -14.50
C GLU A 125 -22.42 -23.10 -13.52
N VAL A 126 -22.21 -22.56 -12.32
CA VAL A 126 -21.29 -23.12 -11.31
C VAL A 126 -22.04 -24.02 -10.35
N PHE A 127 -23.04 -23.46 -9.67
CA PHE A 127 -23.97 -24.18 -8.83
C PHE A 127 -25.26 -24.37 -9.64
N GLY A 128 -25.73 -25.61 -9.75
CA GLY A 128 -26.97 -25.90 -10.49
C GLY A 128 -28.16 -25.09 -9.97
N VAL A 129 -29.21 -24.99 -10.78
CA VAL A 129 -30.44 -24.34 -10.35
C VAL A 129 -31.02 -25.15 -9.20
N VAL A 130 -31.21 -24.51 -8.04
CA VAL A 130 -31.97 -25.11 -6.93
C VAL A 130 -33.42 -25.19 -7.40
N VAL A 131 -33.80 -26.36 -7.92
CA VAL A 131 -35.19 -26.73 -8.13
C VAL A 131 -35.66 -27.33 -6.81
N ASP A 132 -36.38 -26.53 -6.03
CA ASP A 132 -37.19 -27.02 -4.91
C ASP A 132 -38.44 -27.77 -5.43
#